data_AF-A0A4Y9JJ64-F1
#
_entry.id   AF-A0A4Y9JJ64-F1
#
_cell.length_a   1.000
_cell.length_b   1.000
_cell.length_c   1.000
_cell.angle_alpha   90.00
_cell.angle_beta   90.00
_cell.angle_gamma   90.00
#
_symmetry.space_group_name_H-M   'P 1'
#
loop_
_entity.id
_entity.type
_entity.pdbx_description
1 polymer ?
#
loop_
_entity_poly.entity_id
_entity_poly.type
_entity_poly.pdbx_seq_one_letter_code
_entity_poly.pdbx_strand_id
1 'polypeptide(L)'
;MIHKWTFSRFWRLSLGLLLLGIGQRLMYTGAVSPWARDRGLPVLLPVISLVALVLGIALLIPLIVWFYKRHRSDKRLPKLILAYLLSALIAGFIIGGVGQLLYDHTSFAYDAVRTGVWTMSTIVQSILKLILCFGLVSIHKNLPIRQRRSHLWLPLVGVIFVSIGLFLLNYWLPTVGSILVSLTDAIVLIATLYYFIYLVKETSDETTS
;
A
#
# COMPACT_ATOMS: atom_id res chain seq x y z
N MET A 1 24.77 -12.65 11.71
CA MET A 1 24.10 -11.59 12.50
C MET A 1 23.25 -10.64 11.66
N ILE A 2 23.72 -10.19 10.49
CA ILE A 2 23.02 -9.24 9.60
C ILE A 2 21.63 -9.75 9.18
N HIS A 3 21.48 -11.06 8.92
CA HIS A 3 20.21 -11.67 8.49
C HIS A 3 19.11 -11.70 9.57
N LYS A 4 19.46 -11.89 10.86
CA LYS A 4 18.50 -11.82 11.97
C LYS A 4 17.99 -10.39 12.18
N TRP A 5 18.84 -9.39 11.93
CA TRP A 5 18.51 -7.99 12.12
C TRP A 5 17.61 -7.44 11.00
N THR A 6 17.85 -7.82 9.75
CA THR A 6 16.94 -7.53 8.63
C THR A 6 15.60 -8.26 8.78
N PHE A 7 15.59 -9.50 9.26
CA PHE A 7 14.36 -10.26 9.48
C PHE A 7 13.48 -9.68 10.59
N SER A 8 14.06 -9.29 11.73
CA SER A 8 13.32 -8.63 12.83
C SER A 8 12.68 -7.32 12.38
N ARG A 9 13.40 -6.54 11.56
CA ARG A 9 12.92 -5.28 10.99
C ARG A 9 11.84 -5.47 9.94
N PHE A 10 12.00 -6.48 9.09
CA PHE A 10 10.98 -6.88 8.12
C PHE A 10 9.71 -7.32 8.84
N TRP A 11 9.81 -8.16 9.88
CA TRP A 11 8.65 -8.59 10.66
C TRP A 11 7.91 -7.41 11.31
N ARG A 12 8.63 -6.48 11.95
CA ARG A 12 8.02 -5.25 12.52
C ARG A 12 7.33 -4.41 11.46
N LEU A 13 7.94 -4.29 10.28
CA LEU A 13 7.36 -3.58 9.15
C LEU A 13 6.08 -4.28 8.65
N SER A 14 6.12 -5.59 8.43
CA SER A 14 4.99 -6.37 7.95
C SER A 14 3.83 -6.36 8.93
N LEU A 15 4.11 -6.61 10.21
CA LEU A 15 3.10 -6.60 11.26
C LEU A 15 2.52 -5.19 11.45
N GLY A 16 3.36 -4.16 11.41
CA GLY A 16 2.94 -2.76 11.50
C GLY A 16 2.01 -2.34 10.35
N LEU A 17 2.34 -2.74 9.11
CA LEU A 17 1.50 -2.47 7.94
C LEU A 17 0.17 -3.23 7.98
N LEU A 18 0.16 -4.49 8.42
CA LEU A 18 -1.07 -5.26 8.60
C LEU A 18 -1.98 -4.62 9.65
N LEU A 19 -1.42 -4.26 10.82
CA LEU A 19 -2.18 -3.62 11.89
C LEU A 19 -2.73 -2.26 11.48
N LEU A 20 -1.96 -1.47 10.72
CA LEU A 20 -2.47 -0.23 10.13
C LEU A 20 -3.62 -0.48 9.14
N GLY A 21 -3.47 -1.43 8.21
CA GLY A 21 -4.51 -1.75 7.23
C GLY A 21 -5.80 -2.23 7.89
N ILE A 22 -5.69 -3.15 8.85
CA ILE A 22 -6.81 -3.66 9.65
C ILE A 22 -7.44 -2.52 10.46
N GLY A 23 -6.62 -1.73 11.15
CA GLY A 23 -7.07 -0.60 11.96
C GLY A 23 -7.84 0.43 11.15
N GLN A 24 -7.29 0.89 10.02
CA GLN A 24 -7.95 1.87 9.14
C GLN A 24 -9.31 1.37 8.64
N ARG A 25 -9.40 0.09 8.24
CA ARG A 25 -10.66 -0.47 7.75
C ARG A 25 -11.69 -0.70 8.83
N LEU A 26 -11.30 -1.21 9.99
CA LEU A 26 -12.20 -1.36 11.13
C LEU A 26 -12.73 0.00 11.60
N MET A 27 -11.96 1.08 11.44
CA MET A 27 -12.43 2.44 11.71
C MET A 27 -13.50 2.85 10.71
N TYR A 28 -13.26 2.64 9.41
CA TYR A 28 -14.23 2.97 8.36
C TYR A 28 -15.50 2.12 8.44
N THR A 29 -15.40 0.81 8.68
CA THR A 29 -16.57 -0.07 8.79
C THR A 29 -17.28 0.10 10.14
N GLY A 30 -16.55 0.31 11.24
CA GLY A 30 -17.12 0.53 12.57
C GLY A 30 -17.76 1.91 12.75
N ALA A 31 -17.22 2.96 12.12
CA ALA A 31 -17.74 4.32 12.25
C ALA A 31 -18.83 4.67 11.21
N VAL A 32 -18.88 3.97 10.07
CA VAL A 32 -19.77 4.34 8.94
C VAL A 32 -20.78 3.25 8.58
N SER A 33 -20.61 1.98 9.00
CA SER A 33 -21.55 0.91 8.63
C SER A 33 -22.77 0.84 9.56
N PRO A 34 -24.02 0.89 9.03
CA PRO A 34 -25.23 0.66 9.82
C PRO A 34 -25.25 -0.73 10.47
N TRP A 35 -24.54 -1.71 9.90
CA TRP A 35 -24.47 -3.09 10.40
C TRP A 35 -23.85 -3.23 11.80
N ALA A 36 -22.93 -2.33 12.17
CA ALA A 36 -22.34 -2.31 13.52
C ALA A 36 -23.27 -1.68 14.57
N ARG A 37 -24.20 -0.84 14.11
CA ARG A 37 -25.19 -0.16 14.96
C ARG A 37 -26.31 -1.12 15.37
N ASP A 38 -26.72 -2.02 14.48
CA ASP A 38 -27.81 -2.97 14.71
C ASP A 38 -27.45 -4.13 15.65
N ARG A 39 -26.15 -4.44 15.82
CA ARG A 39 -25.68 -5.56 16.67
C ARG A 39 -25.16 -5.17 18.07
N GLY A 40 -25.32 -3.91 18.50
CA GLY A 40 -24.87 -3.50 19.84
C GLY A 40 -23.35 -3.56 20.04
N LEU A 41 -22.57 -3.58 18.96
CA LEU A 41 -21.10 -3.52 18.96
C LEU A 41 -20.49 -2.11 18.73
N PRO A 42 -21.21 -0.97 18.84
CA PRO A 42 -20.77 0.29 18.23
C PRO A 42 -19.50 0.87 18.87
N VAL A 43 -19.14 0.48 20.10
CA VAL A 43 -17.96 1.02 20.81
C VAL A 43 -16.74 0.08 20.70
N LEU A 44 -16.94 -1.23 20.62
CA LEU A 44 -15.84 -2.21 20.64
C LEU A 44 -15.03 -2.18 19.34
N LEU A 45 -15.68 -2.10 18.18
CA LEU A 45 -14.99 -2.01 16.88
C LEU A 45 -14.08 -0.79 16.73
N PRO A 46 -14.53 0.46 17.01
CA PRO A 46 -13.65 1.62 16.91
C PRO A 46 -12.52 1.58 17.94
N VAL A 47 -12.72 1.00 19.12
CA VAL A 47 -11.65 0.81 20.12
C VAL A 47 -10.60 -0.18 19.61
N ILE A 48 -11.01 -1.35 19.08
CA ILE A 48 -10.09 -2.33 18.49
C ILE A 48 -9.34 -1.74 17.29
N SER A 49 -10.03 -0.96 16.46
CA SER A 49 -9.45 -0.21 15.36
C SER A 49 -8.36 0.75 15.84
N LEU A 50 -8.65 1.55 16.86
CA LEU A 50 -7.71 2.52 17.41
C LEU A 50 -6.47 1.82 17.99
N VAL A 51 -6.68 0.73 18.72
CA VAL A 51 -5.58 -0.08 19.28
C VAL A 51 -4.70 -0.63 18.15
N ALA A 52 -5.30 -1.19 17.09
CA ALA A 52 -4.57 -1.69 15.94
C ALA A 52 -3.78 -0.56 15.23
N LEU A 53 -4.37 0.62 15.09
CA LEU A 53 -3.70 1.79 14.52
C LEU A 53 -2.51 2.23 15.38
N VAL A 54 -2.70 2.40 16.68
CA VAL A 54 -1.64 2.84 17.60
C VAL A 54 -0.48 1.85 17.62
N LEU A 55 -0.78 0.54 17.70
CA LEU A 55 0.25 -0.50 17.64
C LEU A 55 0.96 -0.51 16.28
N GLY A 56 0.22 -0.36 15.17
CA GLY A 56 0.79 -0.27 13.83
C GLY A 56 1.77 0.91 13.71
N ILE A 57 1.36 2.10 14.17
CA ILE A 57 2.21 3.30 14.20
C ILE A 57 3.44 3.09 15.08
N ALA A 58 3.26 2.54 16.29
CA ALA A 58 4.34 2.30 17.24
C ALA A 58 5.41 1.34 16.68
N LEU A 59 5.01 0.38 15.85
CA LEU A 59 5.92 -0.54 15.17
C LEU A 59 6.65 0.10 13.99
N LEU A 60 6.00 1.01 13.26
CA LEU A 60 6.55 1.64 12.06
C LEU A 60 7.43 2.86 12.35
N ILE A 61 7.10 3.70 13.34
CA ILE A 61 7.85 4.93 13.65
C ILE A 61 9.34 4.67 13.87
N PRO A 62 9.77 3.72 14.73
CA PRO A 62 11.18 3.46 14.96
C PRO A 62 11.92 3.05 13.68
N LEU A 63 11.21 2.36 12.78
CA LEU A 63 11.76 1.88 11.52
C LEU A 63 11.93 3.02 10.51
N ILE A 64 10.93 3.89 10.39
CA ILE A 64 10.96 5.08 9.53
C ILE A 64 12.08 6.02 10.00
N VAL A 65 12.16 6.29 11.30
CA VAL A 65 13.21 7.14 11.89
C VAL A 65 14.59 6.54 11.64
N TRP A 66 14.75 5.23 11.81
CA TRP A 66 16.01 4.55 11.52
C TRP A 66 16.39 4.66 10.05
N PHE A 67 15.45 4.40 9.13
CA PHE A 67 15.69 4.48 7.69
C PHE A 67 16.05 5.89 7.25
N TYR A 68 15.30 6.89 7.73
CA TYR A 68 15.55 8.29 7.45
C TYR A 68 16.92 8.74 7.96
N LYS A 69 17.27 8.45 9.22
CA LYS A 69 18.59 8.80 9.78
C LYS A 69 19.73 8.16 9.00
N ARG A 70 19.56 6.92 8.53
CA ARG A 70 20.57 6.18 7.77
C ARG A 70 20.80 6.76 6.37
N HIS A 71 19.74 7.21 5.71
CA HIS A 71 19.74 7.61 4.29
C HIS A 71 19.51 9.10 4.05
N ARG A 72 19.52 9.94 5.10
CA ARG A 72 19.27 11.39 5.03
C ARG A 72 20.21 12.11 4.07
N SER A 73 21.45 11.65 3.93
CA SER A 73 22.46 12.27 3.07
C SER A 73 22.25 11.97 1.58
N ASP A 74 21.42 10.98 1.23
CA ASP A 74 21.13 10.65 -0.16
C ASP A 74 20.07 11.61 -0.73
N LYS A 75 20.49 12.45 -1.68
CA LYS A 75 19.63 13.41 -2.38
C LYS A 75 18.47 12.74 -3.16
N ARG A 76 18.54 11.43 -3.41
CA ARG A 76 17.49 10.65 -4.09
C ARG A 76 16.27 10.43 -3.19
N LEU A 77 16.47 10.29 -1.87
CA LEU A 77 15.41 10.01 -0.90
C LEU A 77 14.32 11.11 -0.85
N PRO A 78 14.63 12.40 -0.61
CA PRO A 78 13.61 13.44 -0.57
C PRO A 78 12.94 13.63 -1.93
N LYS A 79 13.66 13.48 -3.04
CA LYS A 79 13.09 13.55 -4.40
C LYS A 79 12.08 12.44 -4.66
N LEU A 80 12.38 11.21 -4.25
CA LEU A 80 11.48 10.07 -4.39
C LEU A 80 10.20 10.26 -3.58
N ILE A 81 10.32 10.70 -2.32
CA ILE A 81 9.17 10.96 -1.44
C ILE A 81 8.31 12.09 -2.02
N LEU A 82 8.93 13.18 -2.46
CA LEU A 82 8.20 14.32 -3.05
C LEU A 82 7.49 13.91 -4.35
N ALA A 83 8.16 13.15 -5.23
CA ALA A 83 7.57 12.65 -6.46
C ALA A 83 6.37 11.72 -6.17
N TYR A 84 6.48 10.86 -5.15
CA TYR A 84 5.36 10.03 -4.71
C TYR A 84 4.18 10.86 -4.21
N LEU A 85 4.41 11.85 -3.35
CA LEU A 85 3.35 12.71 -2.82
C LEU A 85 2.66 13.51 -3.92
N LEU A 86 3.43 14.12 -4.84
CA LEU A 86 2.89 14.88 -5.96
C LEU A 86 2.08 13.98 -6.91
N SER A 87 2.61 12.81 -7.26
CA SER A 87 1.91 11.86 -8.14
C SER A 87 0.63 11.32 -7.50
N ALA A 88 0.64 11.02 -6.21
CA ALA A 88 -0.56 10.60 -5.47
C ALA A 88 -1.62 11.70 -5.44
N LEU A 89 -1.21 12.95 -5.20
CA LEU A 89 -2.12 14.10 -5.17
C LEU A 89 -2.72 14.38 -6.54
N ILE A 90 -1.90 14.44 -7.59
CA ILE A 90 -2.35 14.64 -8.97
C ILE A 90 -3.29 13.52 -9.41
N ALA A 91 -2.93 12.26 -9.13
CA ALA A 91 -3.80 11.12 -9.45
C ALA A 91 -5.15 11.21 -8.71
N GLY A 92 -5.15 11.58 -7.44
CA GLY A 92 -6.37 11.79 -6.66
C GLY A 92 -7.27 12.86 -7.28
N PHE A 93 -6.70 14.00 -7.67
CA PHE A 93 -7.44 15.08 -8.35
C PHE A 93 -8.03 14.63 -9.69
N ILE A 94 -7.24 13.92 -10.52
CA ILE A 94 -7.70 13.44 -11.82
C ILE A 94 -8.83 12.43 -11.66
N ILE A 95 -8.65 11.42 -10.80
CA ILE A 95 -9.64 10.37 -10.61
C ILE A 95 -10.93 10.92 -9.99
N GLY A 96 -10.80 11.81 -9.00
CA GLY A 96 -11.95 12.48 -8.38
C GLY A 96 -12.68 13.40 -9.36
N GLY A 97 -11.94 14.23 -10.10
CA GLY A 97 -12.51 15.16 -11.08
C GLY A 97 -13.18 14.45 -12.26
N VAL A 98 -12.55 13.41 -12.81
CA VAL A 98 -13.16 12.57 -13.86
C VAL A 98 -14.39 11.85 -13.32
N GLY A 99 -14.33 11.34 -12.09
CA GLY A 99 -15.49 10.73 -11.41
C GLY A 99 -16.67 11.69 -11.29
N GLN A 100 -16.41 12.94 -10.89
CA GLN A 100 -17.45 13.96 -10.76
C GLN A 100 -18.03 14.35 -12.13
N LEU A 101 -17.19 14.56 -13.15
CA LEU A 101 -17.65 14.84 -14.51
C LEU A 101 -18.51 13.69 -15.09
N LEU A 102 -18.12 12.44 -14.85
CA LEU A 102 -18.90 11.27 -15.26
C LEU A 102 -20.24 11.20 -14.55
N TYR A 103 -20.33 11.63 -13.29
CA TYR A 103 -21.60 11.68 -12.58
C TYR A 103 -22.49 12.81 -13.08
N ASP A 104 -21.93 14.01 -13.28
CA ASP A 104 -22.70 15.20 -13.63
C ASP A 104 -23.17 15.20 -15.10
N HIS A 105 -22.45 14.53 -16.01
CA HIS A 105 -22.72 14.56 -17.46
C HIS A 105 -23.18 13.23 -18.06
N THR A 106 -23.34 12.17 -17.26
CA THR A 106 -23.80 10.86 -17.77
C THR A 106 -24.94 10.32 -16.91
N SER A 107 -25.87 9.59 -17.52
CA SER A 107 -26.98 8.93 -16.81
C SER A 107 -26.56 7.70 -16.00
N PHE A 108 -25.28 7.59 -15.62
CA PHE A 108 -24.78 6.45 -14.87
C PHE A 108 -25.27 6.50 -13.43
N ALA A 109 -25.62 5.33 -12.89
CA ALA A 109 -25.96 5.21 -11.47
C ALA A 109 -24.78 5.66 -10.59
N TYR A 110 -25.08 6.43 -9.54
CA TYR A 110 -24.08 6.93 -8.58
C TYR A 110 -23.18 5.80 -8.05
N ASP A 111 -23.77 4.65 -7.76
CA ASP A 111 -23.03 3.49 -7.25
C ASP A 111 -22.01 2.92 -8.24
N ALA A 112 -22.31 2.96 -9.54
CA ALA A 112 -21.39 2.53 -10.59
C ALA A 112 -20.20 3.49 -10.71
N VAL A 113 -20.45 4.80 -10.72
CA VAL A 113 -19.41 5.83 -10.76
C VAL A 113 -18.54 5.77 -9.50
N ARG A 114 -19.17 5.67 -8.32
CA ARG A 114 -18.49 5.53 -7.03
C ARG A 114 -17.58 4.31 -6.99
N THR A 115 -18.07 3.17 -7.47
CA THR A 115 -17.28 1.93 -7.51
C THR A 115 -16.10 2.05 -8.47
N GLY A 116 -16.31 2.62 -9.66
CA GLY A 116 -15.24 2.87 -10.64
C GLY A 116 -14.15 3.80 -10.09
N VAL A 117 -14.52 4.93 -9.50
CA VAL A 117 -13.61 5.88 -8.85
C VAL A 117 -12.80 5.19 -7.75
N TRP A 118 -13.46 4.39 -6.92
CA TRP A 118 -12.81 3.66 -5.83
C TRP A 118 -11.81 2.61 -6.34
N THR A 119 -12.17 1.83 -7.36
CA THR A 119 -11.30 0.83 -7.98
C THR A 119 -10.09 1.47 -8.63
N MET A 120 -10.28 2.52 -9.42
CA MET A 120 -9.19 3.24 -10.08
C MET A 120 -8.23 3.86 -9.05
N SER A 121 -8.78 4.47 -7.99
CA SER A 121 -7.96 5.02 -6.90
C SER A 121 -7.12 3.94 -6.23
N THR A 122 -7.70 2.76 -6.00
CA THR A 122 -7.01 1.63 -5.37
C THR A 122 -5.86 1.12 -6.25
N ILE A 123 -6.11 0.88 -7.54
CA ILE A 123 -5.09 0.40 -8.49
C ILE A 123 -3.93 1.39 -8.57
N VAL A 124 -4.22 2.68 -8.77
CA VAL A 124 -3.20 3.71 -8.89
C VAL A 124 -2.39 3.85 -7.60
N GLN A 125 -3.05 3.81 -6.43
CA GLN A 125 -2.36 3.84 -5.14
C GLN A 125 -1.44 2.64 -4.95
N SER A 126 -1.87 1.42 -5.28
CA SER A 126 -1.04 0.22 -5.16
C SER A 126 0.18 0.27 -6.09
N ILE A 127 0.03 0.79 -7.33
CA ILE A 127 1.15 1.01 -8.26
C ILE A 127 2.14 2.03 -7.70
N LEU A 128 1.66 3.18 -7.21
CA LEU A 128 2.51 4.22 -6.64
C LEU A 128 3.28 3.73 -5.41
N LYS A 129 2.62 2.96 -4.53
CA LYS A 129 3.26 2.33 -3.37
C LYS A 129 4.35 1.34 -3.79
N LEU A 130 4.10 0.53 -4.82
CA LEU A 130 5.09 -0.40 -5.36
C LEU A 130 6.32 0.32 -5.90
N ILE A 131 6.13 1.40 -6.66
CA ILE A 131 7.23 2.23 -7.19
C ILE A 131 8.02 2.85 -6.03
N LEU A 132 7.33 3.36 -5.01
CA LEU A 132 7.96 3.91 -3.81
C LEU A 132 8.79 2.84 -3.08
N CYS A 133 8.23 1.66 -2.83
CA CYS A 133 8.93 0.54 -2.19
C CYS A 133 10.17 0.12 -2.98
N PHE A 134 10.06 0.02 -4.30
CA PHE A 134 11.21 -0.28 -5.15
C PHE A 134 12.29 0.79 -5.04
N GLY A 135 11.92 2.08 -5.11
CA GLY A 135 12.86 3.19 -4.98
C GLY A 135 13.55 3.21 -3.62
N LEU A 136 12.81 2.95 -2.53
CA LEU A 136 13.35 2.87 -1.18
C LEU A 136 14.34 1.71 -1.02
N VAL A 137 14.02 0.52 -1.57
CA VAL A 137 14.94 -0.62 -1.54
C VAL A 137 16.16 -0.36 -2.43
N SER A 138 15.99 0.29 -3.58
CA SER A 138 17.09 0.66 -4.46
C SER A 138 18.08 1.61 -3.78
N ILE A 139 17.58 2.59 -3.00
CA ILE A 139 18.42 3.46 -2.16
C ILE A 139 19.08 2.64 -1.06
N HIS A 140 18.33 1.76 -0.39
CA HIS A 140 18.85 0.93 0.70
C HIS A 140 20.02 0.05 0.26
N LYS A 141 19.94 -0.52 -0.95
CA LYS A 141 20.96 -1.39 -1.54
C LYS A 141 21.94 -0.67 -2.46
N ASN A 142 21.88 0.67 -2.58
CA ASN A 142 22.68 1.47 -3.52
C ASN A 142 22.66 0.98 -4.98
N LEU A 143 21.53 0.43 -5.44
CA LEU A 143 21.42 -0.19 -6.77
C LEU A 143 21.11 0.85 -7.87
N PRO A 144 21.60 0.65 -9.11
CA PRO A 144 21.23 1.47 -10.27
C PRO A 144 19.78 1.18 -10.72
N ILE A 145 18.90 2.16 -10.54
CA ILE A 145 17.45 2.09 -10.83
C ILE A 145 17.17 1.70 -12.30
N ARG A 146 18.02 2.13 -13.25
CA ARG A 146 17.80 1.97 -14.69
C ARG A 146 17.90 0.51 -15.17
N GLN A 147 18.77 -0.30 -14.57
CA GLN A 147 19.07 -1.65 -15.05
C GLN A 147 18.09 -2.71 -14.53
N ARG A 148 17.38 -2.42 -13.42
CA ARG A 148 16.42 -3.35 -12.79
C ARG A 148 14.95 -3.00 -12.99
N ARG A 149 14.62 -2.08 -13.90
CA ARG A 149 13.23 -1.77 -14.29
C ARG A 149 12.49 -3.03 -14.77
N SER A 150 13.21 -4.01 -15.33
CA SER A 150 12.63 -5.32 -15.71
C SER A 150 12.08 -6.09 -14.49
N HIS A 151 12.71 -6.01 -13.32
CA HIS A 151 12.23 -6.68 -12.10
C HIS A 151 10.99 -6.02 -11.47
N LEU A 152 10.60 -4.83 -11.93
CA LEU A 152 9.34 -4.19 -11.53
C LEU A 152 8.14 -4.84 -12.21
N TRP A 153 8.31 -5.46 -13.39
CA TRP A 153 7.20 -5.99 -14.17
C TRP A 153 6.44 -7.09 -13.42
N LEU A 154 7.15 -8.02 -12.79
CA LEU A 154 6.54 -9.16 -12.12
C LEU A 154 5.63 -8.75 -10.93
N PRO A 155 6.09 -7.91 -9.97
CA PRO A 155 5.19 -7.43 -8.91
C PRO A 155 4.13 -6.45 -9.44
N LEU A 156 4.39 -5.70 -10.52
CA LEU A 156 3.39 -4.82 -11.14
C LEU A 156 2.22 -5.63 -11.74
N VAL A 157 2.53 -6.67 -12.52
CA VAL A 157 1.52 -7.59 -13.08
C VAL A 157 0.76 -8.29 -11.95
N GLY A 158 1.46 -8.71 -10.89
CA GLY A 158 0.84 -9.27 -9.69
C GLY A 158 -0.18 -8.33 -9.04
N VAL A 159 0.20 -7.07 -8.80
CA VAL A 159 -0.70 -6.03 -8.25
C VAL A 159 -1.93 -5.84 -9.14
N ILE A 160 -1.74 -5.77 -10.46
CA ILE A 160 -2.85 -5.56 -11.42
C ILE A 160 -3.80 -6.75 -11.40
N PHE A 161 -3.30 -7.98 -11.50
CA PHE A 161 -4.12 -9.20 -11.46
C PHE A 161 -4.91 -9.32 -10.16
N VAL A 162 -4.24 -9.09 -9.03
CA VAL A 162 -4.87 -9.14 -7.71
C VAL A 162 -5.93 -8.06 -7.57
N SER A 163 -5.67 -6.85 -8.06
CA SER A 163 -6.65 -5.74 -8.03
C SER A 163 -7.88 -6.04 -8.89
N ILE A 164 -7.71 -6.66 -10.05
CA ILE A 164 -8.82 -7.10 -10.92
C ILE A 164 -9.63 -8.22 -10.24
N GLY A 165 -8.96 -9.20 -9.63
CA GLY A 165 -9.63 -10.27 -8.89
C GLY A 165 -10.45 -9.75 -7.70
N LEU A 166 -9.89 -8.77 -6.97
CA LEU A 166 -10.59 -8.10 -5.89
C LEU A 166 -11.77 -7.24 -6.35
N PHE A 167 -11.66 -6.60 -7.51
CA PHE A 167 -12.76 -5.86 -8.13
C PHE A 167 -13.93 -6.79 -8.47
N LEU A 168 -13.64 -7.92 -9.11
CA LEU A 168 -14.64 -8.96 -9.40
C LEU A 168 -15.30 -9.47 -8.12
N LEU A 169 -14.53 -9.69 -7.05
CA LEU A 169 -15.06 -10.17 -5.78
C LEU A 169 -15.92 -9.10 -5.06
N ASN A 170 -15.53 -7.82 -5.16
CA ASN A 170 -16.30 -6.70 -4.62
C ASN A 170 -17.65 -6.49 -5.32
N TYR A 171 -17.74 -6.84 -6.60
CA TYR A 171 -19.01 -6.84 -7.34
C TYR A 171 -20.02 -7.85 -6.75
N TRP A 172 -19.55 -9.02 -6.33
CA TRP A 172 -20.40 -10.07 -5.75
C TRP A 172 -20.68 -9.86 -4.25
N LEU A 173 -19.73 -9.32 -3.50
CA LEU A 173 -19.81 -9.15 -2.05
C LEU A 173 -19.21 -7.79 -1.63
N PRO A 174 -19.92 -6.66 -1.80
CA PRO A 174 -19.34 -5.32 -1.62
C PRO A 174 -18.80 -5.06 -0.19
N THR A 175 -19.43 -5.63 0.83
CA THR A 175 -18.98 -5.46 2.22
C THR A 175 -17.71 -6.26 2.51
N VAL A 176 -17.63 -7.50 2.02
CA VAL A 176 -16.48 -8.41 2.24
C VAL A 176 -15.32 -8.05 1.31
N GLY A 177 -15.62 -7.66 0.07
CA GLY A 177 -14.69 -7.21 -0.93
C GLY A 177 -13.85 -6.04 -0.44
N SER A 178 -14.46 -5.01 0.15
CA SER A 178 -13.74 -3.84 0.67
C SER A 178 -12.71 -4.16 1.78
N ILE A 179 -12.99 -5.16 2.63
CA ILE A 179 -12.10 -5.64 3.69
C ILE A 179 -10.97 -6.47 3.08
N LEU A 180 -11.32 -7.41 2.19
CA LEU A 180 -10.36 -8.22 1.46
C LEU A 180 -9.38 -7.36 0.67
N VAL A 181 -9.85 -6.30 0.00
CA VAL A 181 -8.99 -5.38 -0.77
C VAL A 181 -7.92 -4.76 0.11
N SER A 182 -8.26 -4.34 1.33
CA SER A 182 -7.30 -3.74 2.25
C SER A 182 -6.30 -4.75 2.81
N LEU A 183 -6.76 -5.95 3.13
CA LEU A 183 -5.90 -7.03 3.61
C LEU A 183 -4.91 -7.44 2.52
N THR A 184 -5.42 -7.57 1.30
CA THR A 184 -4.64 -7.93 0.13
C THR A 184 -3.67 -6.81 -0.27
N ASP A 185 -4.02 -5.53 -0.17
CA ASP A 185 -3.07 -4.43 -0.40
C ASP A 185 -1.89 -4.50 0.60
N ALA A 186 -2.16 -4.79 1.87
CA ALA A 186 -1.11 -5.00 2.88
C ALA A 186 -0.25 -6.24 2.57
N ILE A 187 -0.86 -7.37 2.20
CA ILE A 187 -0.14 -8.60 1.83
C ILE A 187 0.72 -8.36 0.59
N VAL A 188 0.19 -7.69 -0.44
CA VAL A 188 0.90 -7.39 -1.68
C VAL A 188 2.08 -6.45 -1.40
N LEU A 189 1.90 -5.44 -0.55
CA LEU A 189 2.99 -4.55 -0.12
C LEU A 189 4.09 -5.33 0.62
N ILE A 190 3.71 -6.24 1.53
CA ILE A 190 4.63 -7.10 2.27
C ILE A 190 5.37 -8.08 1.35
N ALA A 191 4.67 -8.73 0.44
CA ALA A 191 5.24 -9.65 -0.54
C ALA A 191 6.19 -8.91 -1.49
N THR A 192 5.84 -7.71 -1.91
CA THR A 192 6.67 -6.85 -2.77
C THR A 192 7.95 -6.43 -2.04
N LEU A 193 7.84 -6.04 -0.77
CA LEU A 193 9.01 -5.73 0.06
C LEU A 193 9.87 -6.96 0.31
N TYR A 194 9.27 -8.12 0.57
CA TYR A 194 9.99 -9.38 0.70
C TYR A 194 10.76 -9.71 -0.58
N TYR A 195 10.09 -9.58 -1.73
CA TYR A 195 10.68 -9.82 -3.04
C TYR A 195 11.90 -8.92 -3.27
N PHE A 196 11.78 -7.61 -3.03
CA PHE A 196 12.89 -6.67 -3.23
C PHE A 196 14.02 -6.81 -2.19
N ILE A 197 13.71 -7.16 -0.94
CA ILE A 197 14.72 -7.29 0.12
C ILE A 197 15.48 -8.61 -0.03
N TYR A 198 14.81 -9.74 -0.26
CA TYR A 198 15.41 -11.07 -0.17
C TYR A 198 15.61 -11.78 -1.51
N LEU A 199 14.71 -11.59 -2.47
CA LEU A 199 14.70 -12.34 -3.75
C LEU A 199 15.46 -11.62 -4.87
N VAL A 200 15.47 -10.29 -4.85
CA VAL A 200 16.40 -9.52 -5.66
C VAL A 200 17.80 -9.70 -5.09
N LYS A 201 18.45 -10.78 -5.54
CA LYS A 201 19.87 -11.08 -5.35
C LYS A 201 20.64 -9.82 -5.72
N GLU A 202 21.53 -9.40 -4.83
CA GLU A 202 22.70 -8.63 -5.22
C GLU A 202 23.31 -9.44 -6.36
N THR A 203 23.22 -8.96 -7.60
CA THR A 203 24.04 -9.57 -8.64
C THR A 203 25.43 -9.12 -8.24
N SER A 204 26.18 -10.05 -7.69
CA SER A 204 27.63 -10.05 -7.59
C SER A 204 28.21 -10.09 -9.00
N ASP A 205 27.89 -9.10 -9.83
CA ASP A 205 28.49 -8.92 -11.16
C ASP A 205 29.63 -7.89 -11.06
N GLU A 206 30.41 -7.94 -9.99
CA GLU A 206 31.74 -7.31 -9.88
C GLU A 206 32.74 -8.21 -9.12
N THR A 207 32.59 -9.54 -9.21
CA THR A 207 33.69 -10.45 -8.85
C THR A 207 33.69 -11.63 -9.79
N THR A 208 34.19 -11.42 -11.01
CA THR A 208 35.29 -12.19 -11.62
C THR A 208 35.49 -11.72 -13.07
N SER A 209 36.75 -11.36 -13.35
CA SER A 209 37.43 -11.11 -14.64
C SER A 209 37.02 -9.90 -15.47
#